data_AF-A0A5E4PNG6-F1
#
_entry.id   AF-A0A5E4PNG6-F1
#
_cell.length_a   1.000
_cell.length_b   1.000
_cell.length_c   1.000
_cell.angle_alpha   90.00
_cell.angle_beta   90.00
_cell.angle_gamma   90.00
#
_symmetry.space_group_name_H-M   'P 1'
#
loop_
_entity.id
_entity.type
_entity.pdbx_description
1 polymer ?
#
loop_
_entity_poly.entity_id
_entity_poly.type
_entity_poly.pdbx_seq_one_letter_code
_entity_poly.pdbx_strand_id
1 'polypeptide(L)'
;MMSPRQLMRNSNMTQKWQRREISNFEYLMFLNTIAGRTYNDLNQYPVFPWVLTNYESEELDLSQPSNYRDLSKPIGALNPSRRAYFEERYAQWEHESTPPFHYGTHYSTAAFVLNWLLRIEPMTTMFLALHGGKFDHPNRLFSSIALAWKNCQRDTSDVKELIPELFFLPEMLVNKARLPLDVPESPSGDVVLPPWASSPEEFVRIHRMALESEFVSCQLHQWIDLIFGYKQRGPEAVRATNVFYYLTYEGGVRLEQVGDAVTRAAVEEQIRSFGQTPAQLSAEPHPPRASPLHLAPLMFAAPPDDLCLRLKLPSNAAVVHVAANTYPQLPHPAALTVSAARAFAAHRWRVRARSNCFVTTVDSRFLIAAGFWDNSFRLR
;
A
#
# COMPACT_ATOMS: atom_id res chain seq x y z
N MET A 1 -25.11 18.58 9.42
CA MET A 1 -24.08 18.22 8.43
C MET A 1 -24.26 16.77 8.03
N MET A 2 -23.90 16.37 6.82
CA MET A 2 -23.93 14.95 6.41
C MET A 2 -22.89 14.16 7.22
N SER A 3 -23.21 12.92 7.60
CA SER A 3 -22.23 12.04 8.25
C SER A 3 -21.15 11.60 7.24
N PRO A 4 -19.95 11.21 7.70
CA PRO A 4 -18.88 10.67 6.84
C PRO A 4 -19.36 9.55 5.90
N ARG A 5 -20.22 8.65 6.39
CA ARG A 5 -20.85 7.59 5.56
C ARG A 5 -21.76 8.14 4.47
N GLN A 6 -22.53 9.20 4.78
CA GLN A 6 -23.38 9.86 3.79
C GLN A 6 -22.54 10.60 2.74
N LEU A 7 -21.44 11.24 3.13
CA LEU A 7 -20.49 11.87 2.21
C LEU A 7 -19.87 10.85 1.25
N MET A 8 -19.44 9.69 1.77
CA MET A 8 -18.92 8.59 0.95
C MET A 8 -19.97 8.10 -0.06
N ARG A 9 -21.19 7.81 0.41
CA ARG A 9 -22.27 7.26 -0.43
C ARG A 9 -22.75 8.23 -1.51
N ASN A 10 -22.79 9.53 -1.21
CA ASN A 10 -23.29 10.55 -2.13
C ASN A 10 -22.19 11.08 -3.08
N SER A 11 -20.93 10.72 -2.87
CA SER A 11 -19.80 11.13 -3.69
C SER A 11 -19.63 10.21 -4.91
N ASN A 12 -19.13 10.76 -6.02
CA ASN A 12 -18.74 9.99 -7.20
C ASN A 12 -17.23 9.66 -7.24
N MET A 13 -16.48 10.00 -6.18
CA MET A 13 -15.01 9.89 -6.16
C MET A 13 -14.53 8.44 -6.25
N THR A 14 -15.25 7.47 -5.67
CA THR A 14 -14.92 6.05 -5.82
C THR A 14 -14.99 5.60 -7.28
N GLN A 15 -16.04 5.99 -8.01
CA GLN A 15 -16.17 5.65 -9.43
C GLN A 15 -15.07 6.32 -10.26
N LYS A 16 -14.75 7.59 -9.97
CA LYS A 16 -13.64 8.30 -10.62
C LYS A 16 -12.31 7.59 -10.39
N TRP A 17 -12.05 7.17 -9.15
CA TRP A 17 -10.84 6.45 -8.79
C TRP A 17 -10.75 5.09 -9.50
N GLN A 18 -11.85 4.34 -9.54
CA GLN A 18 -11.92 3.07 -10.28
C GLN A 18 -11.66 3.27 -11.78
N ARG A 19 -12.19 4.35 -12.37
CA ARG A 19 -11.98 4.71 -13.80
C ARG A 19 -10.64 5.38 -14.07
N ARG A 20 -9.81 5.59 -13.04
CA ARG A 20 -8.51 6.27 -13.12
C ARG A 20 -8.59 7.73 -13.55
N GLU A 21 -9.75 8.36 -13.34
CA GLU A 21 -9.93 9.80 -13.51
C GLU A 21 -9.24 10.59 -12.37
N ILE A 22 -8.99 9.92 -11.23
CA ILE A 22 -8.18 10.43 -10.11
C ILE A 22 -7.17 9.38 -9.66
N SER A 23 -6.04 9.84 -9.14
CA SER A 23 -4.92 9.03 -8.67
C SER A 23 -5.21 8.32 -7.33
N ASN A 24 -4.36 7.37 -6.94
CA ASN A 24 -4.44 6.74 -5.61
C ASN A 24 -4.24 7.78 -4.51
N PHE A 25 -3.24 8.66 -4.67
CA PHE A 25 -2.99 9.76 -3.74
C PHE A 25 -4.20 10.69 -3.57
N GLU A 26 -4.79 11.16 -4.66
CA GLU A 26 -5.96 12.05 -4.60
C GLU A 26 -7.14 11.38 -3.91
N TYR A 27 -7.34 10.10 -4.18
CA TYR A 27 -8.40 9.33 -3.56
C TYR A 27 -8.18 9.11 -2.06
N LEU A 28 -6.94 8.82 -1.64
CA LEU A 28 -6.57 8.75 -0.23
C LEU A 28 -6.77 10.09 0.49
N MET A 29 -6.41 11.20 -0.14
CA MET A 29 -6.69 12.53 0.41
C MET A 29 -8.19 12.77 0.58
N PHE A 30 -9.01 12.43 -0.43
CA PHE A 30 -10.46 12.51 -0.34
C PHE A 30 -11.01 11.70 0.85
N LEU A 31 -10.62 10.43 0.98
CA LEU A 31 -11.07 9.56 2.07
C LEU A 31 -10.69 10.13 3.45
N ASN A 32 -9.45 10.60 3.60
CA ASN A 32 -9.01 11.28 4.81
C ASN A 32 -9.90 12.49 5.13
N THR A 33 -10.14 13.38 4.16
CA THR A 33 -10.98 14.56 4.34
C THR A 33 -12.41 14.21 4.77
N ILE A 34 -13.08 13.28 4.09
CA ILE A 34 -14.46 12.92 4.44
C ILE A 34 -14.56 12.11 5.74
N ALA A 35 -13.47 11.48 6.18
CA ALA A 35 -13.36 10.81 7.48
C ALA A 35 -13.05 11.77 8.65
N GLY A 36 -13.01 13.09 8.39
CA GLY A 36 -12.78 14.12 9.40
C GLY A 36 -11.30 14.46 9.62
N ARG A 37 -10.37 13.91 8.82
CA ARG A 37 -8.94 14.22 8.95
C ARG A 37 -8.61 15.60 8.40
N THR A 38 -7.67 16.28 9.04
CA THR A 38 -7.32 17.66 8.73
C THR A 38 -5.88 17.98 9.12
N TYR A 39 -5.29 18.95 8.42
CA TYR A 39 -3.99 19.52 8.77
C TYR A 39 -4.05 20.47 9.97
N ASN A 40 -5.24 20.93 10.36
CA ASN A 40 -5.44 21.87 11.46
C ASN A 40 -5.40 21.22 12.86
N ASP A 41 -5.59 19.90 12.93
CA ASP A 41 -5.51 19.14 14.18
C ASP A 41 -4.56 17.95 13.96
N LEU A 42 -3.37 18.02 14.56
CA LEU A 42 -2.34 17.00 14.40
C LEU A 42 -2.75 15.65 15.01
N ASN A 43 -3.73 15.62 15.91
CA ASN A 43 -4.28 14.37 16.46
C ASN A 43 -5.21 13.67 15.45
N GLN A 44 -5.69 14.40 14.44
CA GLN A 44 -6.54 13.95 13.36
C GLN A 44 -5.88 14.16 11.99
N TYR A 45 -4.57 13.99 11.93
CA TYR A 45 -3.81 14.16 10.70
C TYR A 45 -4.19 13.12 9.63
N PRO A 46 -4.07 13.44 8.32
CA PRO A 46 -4.26 12.47 7.26
C PRO A 46 -3.28 11.29 7.37
N VAL A 47 -3.77 10.09 7.06
CA VAL A 47 -3.04 8.83 7.19
C VAL A 47 -2.87 8.19 5.80
N PHE A 48 -1.66 7.72 5.51
CA PHE A 48 -1.27 7.05 4.28
C PHE A 48 -0.59 5.70 4.57
N PRO A 49 -0.70 4.70 3.69
CA PRO A 49 -0.05 3.41 3.90
C PRO A 49 1.47 3.51 3.71
N TRP A 50 2.23 2.75 4.51
CA TRP A 50 3.52 2.25 3.99
C TRP A 50 3.29 1.43 2.72
N VAL A 51 4.05 1.73 1.66
CA VAL A 51 3.92 1.04 0.36
C VAL A 51 5.09 0.10 0.09
N LEU A 52 6.32 0.58 0.27
CA LEU A 52 7.53 -0.21 0.02
C LEU A 52 8.02 -0.92 1.28
N THR A 53 8.72 -2.03 1.08
CA THR A 53 9.34 -2.84 2.16
C THR A 53 10.86 -2.85 2.10
N ASN A 54 11.45 -2.51 0.94
CA ASN A 54 12.87 -2.56 0.68
C ASN A 54 13.50 -1.16 0.75
N TYR A 55 14.25 -0.91 1.82
CA TYR A 55 14.98 0.33 2.04
C TYR A 55 16.49 0.09 2.24
N GLU A 56 16.97 -1.11 1.91
CA GLU A 56 18.36 -1.53 2.15
C GLU A 56 19.12 -1.84 0.85
N SER A 57 18.43 -2.13 -0.26
CA SER A 57 19.06 -2.46 -1.55
C SER A 57 19.56 -1.22 -2.29
N GLU A 58 20.64 -1.37 -3.06
CA GLU A 58 21.19 -0.36 -3.98
C GLU A 58 20.24 0.01 -5.12
N GLU A 59 19.41 -0.94 -5.56
CA GLU A 59 18.41 -0.73 -6.60
C GLU A 59 17.03 -1.16 -6.13
N LEU A 60 16.00 -0.46 -6.62
CA LEU A 60 14.61 -0.78 -6.35
C LEU A 60 13.84 -1.03 -7.65
N ASP A 61 13.53 -2.30 -7.91
CA ASP A 61 12.68 -2.69 -9.02
C ASP A 61 11.19 -2.62 -8.63
N LEU A 62 10.50 -1.60 -9.13
CA LEU A 62 9.06 -1.41 -8.91
C LEU A 62 8.18 -2.44 -9.65
N SER A 63 8.76 -3.29 -10.50
CA SER A 63 8.06 -4.43 -11.12
C SER A 63 8.08 -5.70 -10.24
N GLN A 64 8.88 -5.73 -9.16
CA GLN A 64 8.97 -6.87 -8.26
C GLN A 64 7.94 -6.79 -7.13
N PRO A 65 7.02 -7.78 -7.01
CA PRO A 65 6.00 -7.79 -5.97
C PRO A 65 6.58 -7.82 -4.55
N SER A 66 7.76 -8.41 -4.36
CA SER A 66 8.44 -8.54 -3.06
C SER A 66 8.85 -7.22 -2.43
N ASN A 67 8.98 -6.15 -3.23
CA ASN A 67 9.30 -4.81 -2.75
C ASN A 67 8.08 -4.05 -2.19
N TYR A 68 6.87 -4.62 -2.32
CA TYR A 68 5.63 -4.01 -1.86
C TYR A 68 5.11 -4.63 -0.58
N ARG A 69 4.54 -3.79 0.28
CA ARG A 69 3.84 -4.22 1.48
C ARG A 69 2.54 -4.90 1.08
N ASP A 70 2.19 -5.96 1.80
CA ASP A 70 0.85 -6.51 1.81
C ASP A 70 -0.15 -5.50 2.42
N LEU A 71 -0.90 -4.82 1.55
CA LEU A 71 -1.89 -3.79 1.93
C LEU A 71 -3.15 -4.37 2.57
N SER A 72 -3.33 -5.70 2.57
CA SER A 72 -4.45 -6.36 3.25
C SER A 72 -4.28 -6.47 4.77
N LYS A 73 -3.08 -6.15 5.28
CA LYS A 73 -2.69 -6.34 6.68
C LYS A 73 -2.29 -5.01 7.35
N PRO A 74 -2.69 -4.79 8.62
CA PRO A 74 -2.16 -3.68 9.41
C PRO A 74 -0.67 -3.90 9.70
N ILE A 75 0.05 -2.82 10.04
CA ILE A 75 1.50 -2.87 10.31
C ILE A 75 1.85 -3.99 11.28
N GLY A 76 1.14 -4.08 12.41
CA GLY A 76 1.36 -5.07 13.44
C GLY A 76 1.28 -6.53 12.98
N ALA A 77 0.55 -6.80 11.89
CA ALA A 77 0.29 -8.15 11.37
C ALA A 77 1.20 -8.55 10.19
N LEU A 78 2.10 -7.67 9.72
CA LEU A 78 3.01 -7.96 8.62
C LEU A 78 4.04 -9.04 8.99
N ASN A 79 4.64 -8.92 10.18
CA ASN A 79 5.56 -9.91 10.72
C ASN A 79 4.76 -11.04 11.41
N PRO A 80 4.90 -12.31 10.99
CA PRO A 80 4.13 -13.43 11.56
C PRO A 80 4.33 -13.64 13.06
N SER A 81 5.58 -13.52 13.55
CA SER A 81 5.88 -13.68 14.97
C SER A 81 5.24 -12.57 15.81
N ARG A 82 5.26 -11.34 15.29
CA ARG A 82 4.64 -10.19 15.97
C ARG A 82 3.12 -10.26 15.92
N ARG A 83 2.56 -10.75 14.80
CA ARG A 83 1.14 -11.02 14.68
C ARG A 83 0.67 -11.99 15.77
N ALA A 84 1.37 -13.11 15.94
CA ALA A 84 1.05 -14.11 16.96
C ALA A 84 1.07 -13.51 18.37
N TYR A 85 2.07 -12.67 18.70
CA TYR A 85 2.12 -11.94 19.96
C TYR A 85 0.88 -11.07 20.20
N PHE A 86 0.44 -10.31 19.19
CA PHE A 86 -0.75 -9.46 19.32
C PHE A 86 -2.04 -10.26 19.43
N GLU A 87 -2.17 -11.36 18.67
CA GLU A 87 -3.32 -12.27 18.75
C GLU A 87 -3.39 -12.93 20.13
N GLU A 88 -2.26 -13.36 20.69
CA GLU A 88 -2.17 -13.92 22.05
C GLU A 88 -2.55 -12.88 23.11
N ARG A 89 -2.00 -11.66 23.01
CA ARG A 89 -2.35 -10.55 23.90
C ARG A 89 -3.86 -10.27 23.90
N TYR A 90 -4.48 -10.27 22.71
CA TYR A 90 -5.93 -10.05 22.59
C TYR A 90 -6.72 -11.20 23.21
N ALA A 91 -6.31 -12.44 22.97
CA ALA A 91 -7.01 -13.64 23.44
C ALA A 91 -6.92 -13.85 24.96
N GLN A 92 -5.78 -13.51 25.57
CA GLN A 92 -5.53 -13.64 27.00
C GLN A 92 -5.92 -12.37 27.80
N TRP A 93 -6.60 -11.42 27.16
CA TRP A 93 -6.93 -10.16 27.80
C TRP A 93 -8.03 -10.32 28.86
N GLU A 94 -7.63 -10.23 30.12
CA GLU A 94 -8.54 -10.26 31.27
C GLU A 94 -8.48 -8.93 32.02
N HIS A 95 -9.43 -8.04 31.71
CA HIS A 95 -9.60 -6.77 32.43
C HIS A 95 -11.08 -6.40 32.52
N GLU A 96 -11.59 -6.12 33.72
CA GLU A 96 -13.02 -5.91 33.95
C GLU A 96 -13.58 -4.67 33.22
N SER A 97 -12.81 -3.59 33.17
CA SER A 97 -13.26 -2.31 32.60
C SER A 97 -12.73 -1.98 31.20
N THR A 98 -11.76 -2.73 30.68
CA THR A 98 -11.07 -2.40 29.43
C THR A 98 -11.27 -3.54 28.43
N PRO A 99 -11.93 -3.31 27.28
CA PRO A 99 -12.10 -4.32 26.24
C PRO A 99 -10.74 -4.82 25.69
N PRO A 100 -10.69 -6.04 25.14
CA PRO A 100 -9.48 -6.56 24.51
C PRO A 100 -9.06 -5.74 23.29
N PHE A 101 -7.75 -5.61 23.08
CA PHE A 101 -7.16 -4.91 21.93
C PHE A 101 -5.82 -5.53 21.54
N HIS A 102 -5.48 -5.40 20.26
CA HIS A 102 -4.17 -5.81 19.74
C HIS A 102 -3.12 -4.73 20.05
N TYR A 103 -3.46 -3.46 19.78
CA TYR A 103 -2.50 -2.36 19.80
C TYR A 103 -2.84 -1.32 20.87
N GLY A 104 -1.91 -1.12 21.82
CA GLY A 104 -1.99 -0.03 22.81
C GLY A 104 -1.50 1.31 22.27
N THR A 105 -0.79 1.29 21.15
CA THR A 105 -0.36 2.47 20.39
C THR A 105 -1.17 2.57 19.10
N HIS A 106 -1.34 3.79 18.61
CA HIS A 106 -2.13 4.06 17.41
C HIS A 106 -1.22 4.35 16.22
N TYR A 107 -1.70 4.10 14.99
CA TYR A 107 -0.88 4.31 13.78
C TYR A 107 -0.68 5.80 13.41
N SER A 108 -1.42 6.71 14.03
CA SER A 108 -1.40 8.16 13.77
C SER A 108 -1.58 8.93 15.08
N THR A 109 -0.60 9.76 15.42
CA THR A 109 -0.61 10.64 16.60
C THR A 109 0.07 11.96 16.26
N ALA A 110 -0.24 13.03 16.98
CA ALA A 110 0.45 14.31 16.79
C ALA A 110 1.96 14.19 17.00
N ALA A 111 2.39 13.39 17.99
CA ALA A 111 3.81 13.12 18.23
C ALA A 111 4.50 12.50 17.00
N PHE A 112 3.85 11.57 16.30
CA PHE A 112 4.41 11.00 15.06
C PHE A 112 4.49 12.03 13.94
N VAL A 113 3.45 12.85 13.75
CA VAL A 113 3.45 13.91 12.72
C VAL A 113 4.58 14.90 12.96
N LEU A 114 4.73 15.37 14.20
CA LEU A 114 5.81 16.28 14.59
C LEU A 114 7.19 15.65 14.42
N ASN A 115 7.34 14.35 14.72
CA ASN A 115 8.61 13.65 14.51
C ASN A 115 8.94 13.48 13.01
N TRP A 116 7.94 13.13 12.19
CA TRP A 116 8.11 13.05 10.73
C TRP A 116 8.52 14.39 10.13
N LEU A 117 7.90 15.48 10.57
CA LEU A 117 8.09 16.82 10.03
C LEU A 117 9.07 17.68 10.85
N LEU A 118 9.90 17.07 11.70
CA LEU A 118 10.79 17.75 12.65
C LEU A 118 11.67 18.84 12.01
N ARG A 119 11.98 18.70 10.72
CA ARG A 119 12.89 19.58 9.95
C ARG A 119 12.18 20.75 9.26
N ILE A 120 10.86 20.87 9.42
CA ILE A 120 10.03 21.91 8.78
C ILE A 120 9.36 22.78 9.84
N GLU A 121 9.46 24.10 9.71
CA GLU A 121 8.66 25.02 10.51
C GLU A 121 7.21 25.11 9.98
N PRO A 122 6.18 25.22 10.86
CA PRO A 122 6.25 25.43 12.31
C PRO A 122 6.38 24.15 13.15
N MET A 123 6.53 22.98 12.53
CA MET A 123 6.51 21.69 13.23
C MET A 123 7.71 21.51 14.16
N THR A 124 8.88 22.04 13.80
CA THR A 124 10.05 22.09 14.69
C THR A 124 9.72 22.83 16.00
N THR A 125 9.16 24.03 15.90
CA THR A 125 8.75 24.82 17.08
C THR A 125 7.74 24.07 17.95
N MET A 126 6.74 23.44 17.32
CA MET A 126 5.73 22.65 18.03
C MET A 126 6.31 21.39 18.69
N PHE A 127 7.25 20.71 18.03
CA PHE A 127 7.97 19.56 18.59
C PHE A 127 8.74 19.93 19.85
N LEU A 128 9.47 21.05 19.82
CA LEU A 128 10.21 21.56 20.97
C LEU A 128 9.24 21.92 22.11
N ALA A 129 8.11 22.57 21.81
CA ALA A 129 7.10 22.90 22.82
C ALA A 129 6.55 21.66 23.52
N LEU A 130 6.32 20.57 22.78
CA LEU A 130 5.88 19.29 23.34
C LEU A 130 6.93 18.63 24.24
N HIS A 131 8.22 18.84 23.96
CA HIS A 131 9.34 18.22 24.67
C HIS A 131 10.08 19.17 25.64
N GLY A 132 9.39 20.21 26.14
CA GLY A 132 9.96 21.11 27.15
C GLY A 132 11.11 21.98 26.66
N GLY A 133 11.11 22.33 25.37
CA GLY A 133 12.07 23.23 24.73
C GLY A 133 13.36 22.57 24.25
N LYS A 134 13.45 21.24 24.28
CA LYS A 134 14.62 20.48 23.84
C LYS A 134 14.26 19.44 22.81
N PHE A 135 15.22 19.09 21.95
CA PHE A 135 15.09 17.92 21.09
C PHE A 135 15.07 16.66 21.95
N ASP A 136 14.35 15.65 21.47
CA ASP A 136 14.32 14.34 22.11
C ASP A 136 15.67 13.61 21.89
N HIS A 137 15.86 12.49 22.58
CA HIS A 137 17.05 11.66 22.43
C HIS A 137 17.25 11.28 20.95
N PRO A 138 18.47 11.42 20.37
CA PRO A 138 18.71 11.21 18.93
C PRO A 138 18.18 9.88 18.37
N ASN A 139 18.27 8.80 19.16
CA ASN A 139 17.76 7.47 18.79
C ASN A 139 16.23 7.38 18.65
N ARG A 140 15.46 8.36 19.15
CA ARG A 140 13.99 8.43 19.03
C ARG A 140 13.53 9.40 17.94
N LEU A 141 14.42 10.28 17.48
CA LEU A 141 14.15 11.19 16.39
C LEU A 141 14.05 10.42 15.07
N PHE A 142 13.17 10.88 14.18
CA PHE A 142 13.15 10.39 12.82
C PHE A 142 14.45 10.77 12.12
N SER A 143 15.33 9.79 11.89
CA SER A 143 16.67 9.99 11.32
C SER A 143 16.94 9.16 10.08
N SER A 144 16.19 8.08 9.83
CA SER A 144 16.41 7.17 8.72
C SER A 144 15.08 6.54 8.29
N ILE A 145 14.84 6.44 6.98
CA ILE A 145 13.66 5.77 6.43
C ILE A 145 13.72 4.26 6.74
N ALA A 146 14.89 3.64 6.50
CA ALA A 146 15.09 2.21 6.74
C ALA A 146 14.93 1.86 8.22
N LEU A 147 15.48 2.68 9.12
CA LEU A 147 15.31 2.49 10.56
C LEU A 147 13.85 2.65 11.00
N ALA A 148 13.14 3.67 10.48
CA ALA A 148 11.74 3.88 10.79
C ALA A 148 10.89 2.67 10.37
N TRP A 149 11.09 2.15 9.15
CA TRP A 149 10.42 0.93 8.69
C TRP A 149 10.77 -0.28 9.57
N LYS A 150 12.06 -0.49 9.87
CA LYS A 150 12.53 -1.61 10.71
C LYS A 150 11.93 -1.57 12.11
N ASN A 151 11.82 -0.39 12.72
CA ASN A 151 11.18 -0.20 14.02
C ASN A 151 9.70 -0.58 13.93
N CYS A 152 9.00 -0.11 12.90
CA CYS A 152 7.61 -0.51 12.62
C CYS A 152 7.43 -2.00 12.36
N GLN A 153 8.48 -2.80 12.13
CA GLN A 153 8.40 -4.26 11.99
C GLN A 153 8.78 -5.03 13.25
N ARG A 154 9.53 -4.42 14.18
CA ARG A 154 10.14 -5.13 15.32
C ARG A 154 9.59 -4.69 16.68
N ASP A 155 9.36 -3.40 16.86
CA ASP A 155 8.85 -2.86 18.12
C ASP A 155 7.35 -3.17 18.22
N THR A 156 6.91 -3.66 19.38
CA THR A 156 5.50 -3.94 19.68
C THR A 156 4.72 -2.66 19.98
N SER A 157 5.42 -1.56 20.24
CA SER A 157 4.84 -0.24 20.48
C SER A 157 4.83 0.63 19.22
N ASP A 158 5.46 0.20 18.12
CA ASP A 158 5.55 0.97 16.88
C ASP A 158 4.75 0.32 15.75
N VAL A 159 3.52 0.79 15.57
CA VAL A 159 2.62 0.39 14.48
C VAL A 159 2.23 1.55 13.57
N LYS A 160 3.08 2.59 13.51
CA LYS A 160 2.77 3.83 12.78
C LYS A 160 2.64 3.62 11.27
N GLU A 161 1.64 4.28 10.70
CA GLU A 161 1.48 4.44 9.27
C GLU A 161 2.15 5.74 8.80
N LEU A 162 2.14 5.98 7.50
CA LEU A 162 2.77 7.16 6.89
C LEU A 162 1.84 8.38 6.89
N ILE A 163 2.46 9.52 6.59
CA ILE A 163 1.78 10.80 6.31
C ILE A 163 1.86 11.11 4.80
N PRO A 164 0.94 11.94 4.26
CA PRO A 164 0.93 12.32 2.84
C PRO A 164 2.26 12.87 2.32
N GLU A 165 3.00 13.61 3.15
CA GLU A 165 4.20 14.39 2.81
C GLU A 165 5.32 13.50 2.27
N LEU A 166 5.39 12.23 2.69
CA LEU A 166 6.34 11.25 2.15
C LEU A 166 6.12 10.90 0.67
N PHE A 167 5.07 11.42 0.05
CA PHE A 167 4.73 11.23 -1.36
C PHE A 167 4.71 12.53 -2.18
N PHE A 168 5.09 13.67 -1.60
CA PHE A 168 5.21 14.93 -2.34
C PHE A 168 6.16 16.00 -1.77
N LEU A 169 6.65 15.90 -0.53
CA LEU A 169 7.37 16.96 0.18
C LEU A 169 8.81 16.55 0.54
N PRO A 170 9.77 16.63 -0.39
CA PRO A 170 11.17 16.24 -0.14
C PRO A 170 11.86 17.05 0.96
N GLU A 171 11.42 18.29 1.21
CA GLU A 171 11.99 19.19 2.21
C GLU A 171 11.94 18.62 3.63
N MET A 172 11.01 17.69 3.92
CA MET A 172 10.92 17.07 5.25
C MET A 172 12.14 16.20 5.58
N LEU A 173 12.91 15.81 4.56
CA LEU A 173 14.06 14.92 4.67
C LEU A 173 15.38 15.71 4.78
N VAL A 174 15.35 17.04 4.65
CA VAL A 174 16.54 17.90 4.64
C VAL A 174 16.54 18.81 5.85
N ASN A 175 17.63 18.78 6.63
CA ASN A 175 17.87 19.67 7.76
C ASN A 175 18.39 21.04 7.29
N LYS A 176 17.58 21.75 6.50
CA LYS A 176 17.95 23.06 5.94
C LYS A 176 18.25 24.09 7.04
N ALA A 177 17.55 23.99 8.17
CA ALA A 177 17.71 24.88 9.33
C ALA A 177 18.94 24.55 10.19
N ARG A 178 19.69 23.49 9.88
CA ARG A 178 20.87 23.02 10.64
C ARG A 178 20.56 22.83 12.12
N LEU A 179 19.42 22.20 12.40
CA LEU A 179 18.99 21.88 13.75
C LEU A 179 20.03 20.97 14.42
N PRO A 180 20.37 21.20 15.70
CA PRO A 180 21.30 20.36 16.45
C PRO A 180 20.58 19.08 16.91
N LEU A 181 20.40 18.14 15.97
CA LEU A 181 19.71 16.87 16.22
C LEU A 181 20.62 15.80 16.83
N ASP A 182 21.94 16.02 16.78
CA ASP A 182 22.97 15.14 17.36
C ASP A 182 22.83 13.65 16.98
N VAL A 183 22.38 13.37 15.74
CA VAL A 183 22.22 12.02 15.20
C VAL A 183 23.58 11.51 14.71
N PRO A 184 24.17 10.47 15.31
CA PRO A 184 25.52 10.02 14.93
C PRO A 184 25.63 9.54 13.48
N GLU A 185 24.59 8.87 12.97
CA GLU A 185 24.51 8.34 11.61
C GLU A 185 24.22 9.41 10.56
N SER A 186 23.84 10.62 10.97
CA SER A 186 23.58 11.76 10.08
C SER A 186 24.13 13.05 10.69
N PRO A 187 25.44 13.33 10.51
CA PRO A 187 26.07 14.53 11.06
C PRO A 187 25.46 15.84 10.53
N SER A 188 24.88 15.84 9.31
CA SER A 188 24.14 16.99 8.78
C SER A 188 22.76 17.16 9.42
N GLY A 189 22.23 16.11 10.06
CA GLY A 189 20.86 16.01 10.57
C GLY A 189 19.82 15.72 9.49
N ASP A 190 20.22 15.57 8.22
CA ASP A 190 19.35 15.11 7.14
C ASP A 190 18.83 13.70 7.44
N VAL A 191 17.70 13.32 6.87
CA VAL A 191 17.21 11.94 6.98
C VAL A 191 18.07 11.05 6.09
N VAL A 192 18.58 9.96 6.66
CA VAL A 192 19.29 8.91 5.92
C VAL A 192 18.30 8.21 4.99
N LEU A 193 18.56 8.37 3.69
CA LEU A 193 17.77 7.79 2.61
C LEU A 193 18.19 6.34 2.34
N PRO A 194 17.29 5.52 1.76
CA PRO A 194 17.68 4.22 1.23
C PRO A 194 18.70 4.36 0.09
N PRO A 195 19.59 3.38 -0.14
CA PRO A 195 20.65 3.49 -1.14
C PRO A 195 20.16 3.75 -2.57
N TRP A 196 18.99 3.22 -2.94
CA TRP A 196 18.36 3.44 -4.24
C TRP A 196 17.85 4.88 -4.49
N ALA A 197 17.87 5.77 -3.49
CA ALA A 197 17.49 7.17 -3.65
C ALA A 197 18.71 8.08 -3.49
N SER A 198 19.16 8.69 -4.59
CA SER A 198 20.30 9.60 -4.57
C SER A 198 19.99 10.97 -3.94
N SER A 199 18.70 11.34 -3.87
CA SER A 199 18.26 12.60 -3.28
C SER A 199 16.87 12.48 -2.63
N PRO A 200 16.49 13.43 -1.75
CA PRO A 200 15.14 13.52 -1.19
C PRO A 200 14.04 13.59 -2.26
N GLU A 201 14.28 14.33 -3.35
CA GLU A 201 13.37 14.46 -4.48
C GLU A 201 13.22 13.14 -5.23
N GLU A 202 14.33 12.41 -5.42
CA GLU A 202 14.28 11.07 -6.03
C GLU A 202 13.52 10.08 -5.14
N PHE A 203 13.77 10.10 -3.82
CA PHE A 203 13.04 9.29 -2.86
C PHE A 203 11.52 9.52 -3.00
N VAL A 204 11.08 10.78 -2.90
CA VAL A 204 9.66 11.14 -3.00
C VAL A 204 9.07 10.77 -4.36
N ARG A 205 9.81 10.99 -5.46
CA ARG A 205 9.40 10.61 -6.81
C ARG A 205 9.15 9.11 -6.91
N ILE A 206 10.08 8.28 -6.44
CA ILE A 206 9.96 6.81 -6.47
C ILE A 206 8.82 6.35 -5.55
N HIS A 207 8.68 6.97 -4.38
CA HIS A 207 7.61 6.63 -3.43
C HIS A 207 6.23 6.95 -4.02
N ARG A 208 6.09 8.08 -4.73
CA ARG A 208 4.87 8.43 -5.47
C ARG A 208 4.62 7.47 -6.63
N MET A 209 5.65 7.06 -7.37
CA MET A 209 5.51 6.03 -8.43
C MET A 209 5.05 4.69 -7.85
N ALA A 210 5.59 4.27 -6.70
CA ALA A 210 5.18 3.04 -6.02
C ALA A 210 3.71 3.11 -5.58
N LEU A 211 3.29 4.24 -4.99
CA LEU A 211 1.89 4.48 -4.58
C LEU A 211 0.92 4.41 -5.78
N GLU A 212 1.32 4.91 -6.94
CA GLU A 212 0.50 4.90 -8.16
C GLU A 212 0.66 3.62 -9.01
N SER A 213 1.47 2.66 -8.56
CA SER A 213 1.72 1.40 -9.26
C SER A 213 0.46 0.52 -9.38
N GLU A 214 0.51 -0.46 -10.29
CA GLU A 214 -0.54 -1.47 -10.41
C GLU A 214 -0.66 -2.37 -9.17
N PHE A 215 0.46 -2.66 -8.50
CA PHE A 215 0.48 -3.45 -7.26
C PHE A 215 -0.34 -2.79 -6.16
N VAL A 216 -0.15 -1.49 -5.97
CA VAL A 216 -0.95 -0.73 -5.00
C VAL A 216 -2.38 -0.59 -5.51
N SER A 217 -2.58 -0.22 -6.77
CA SER A 217 -3.92 0.01 -7.32
C SER A 217 -4.85 -1.20 -7.19
N CYS A 218 -4.34 -2.43 -7.38
CA CYS A 218 -5.18 -3.63 -7.23
C CYS A 218 -5.45 -4.00 -5.76
N GLN A 219 -4.66 -3.54 -4.78
CA GLN A 219 -4.84 -3.93 -3.37
C GLN A 219 -5.26 -2.82 -2.41
N LEU A 220 -5.17 -1.54 -2.82
CA LEU A 220 -5.37 -0.39 -1.93
C LEU A 220 -6.74 -0.38 -1.24
N HIS A 221 -7.76 -0.92 -1.90
CA HIS A 221 -9.10 -1.09 -1.33
C HIS A 221 -9.09 -1.91 -0.02
N GLN A 222 -8.18 -2.88 0.12
CA GLN A 222 -8.05 -3.70 1.32
C GLN A 222 -7.41 -2.94 2.49
N TRP A 223 -6.50 -2.00 2.19
CA TRP A 223 -5.96 -1.10 3.22
C TRP A 223 -7.03 -0.10 3.65
N ILE A 224 -7.82 0.41 2.69
CA ILE A 224 -8.97 1.27 2.99
C ILE A 224 -9.97 0.54 3.88
N ASP A 225 -10.19 -0.77 3.70
CA ASP A 225 -11.03 -1.57 4.60
C ASP A 225 -10.55 -1.59 6.05
N LEU A 226 -9.23 -1.59 6.28
CA LEU A 226 -8.63 -1.58 7.62
C LEU A 226 -8.80 -0.21 8.30
N ILE A 227 -8.58 0.88 7.55
CA ILE A 227 -8.50 2.23 8.13
C ILE A 227 -9.86 2.92 8.16
N PHE A 228 -10.66 2.81 7.09
CA PHE A 228 -11.92 3.53 6.92
C PHE A 228 -13.13 2.62 6.70
N GLY A 229 -12.92 1.35 6.36
CA GLY A 229 -13.98 0.43 5.95
C GLY A 229 -14.38 -0.58 7.01
N TYR A 230 -14.87 -1.73 6.55
CA TYR A 230 -15.56 -2.69 7.40
C TYR A 230 -14.64 -3.46 8.37
N LYS A 231 -13.32 -3.50 8.13
CA LYS A 231 -12.33 -4.12 9.01
C LYS A 231 -11.79 -3.17 10.09
N GLN A 232 -12.33 -1.96 10.21
CA GLN A 232 -11.94 -1.01 11.25
C GLN A 232 -12.42 -1.45 12.66
N ARG A 233 -13.57 -2.13 12.73
CA ARG A 233 -14.21 -2.53 14.00
C ARG A 233 -14.89 -3.91 13.88
N GLY A 234 -15.27 -4.48 15.03
CA GLY A 234 -16.06 -5.71 15.09
C GLY A 234 -15.26 -6.98 14.76
N PRO A 235 -15.95 -8.12 14.47
CA PRO A 235 -15.30 -9.40 14.24
C PRO A 235 -14.26 -9.39 13.10
N GLU A 236 -14.50 -8.58 12.08
CA GLU A 236 -13.59 -8.45 10.94
C GLU A 236 -12.29 -7.71 11.30
N ALA A 237 -12.35 -6.75 12.23
CA ALA A 237 -11.15 -6.15 12.80
C ALA A 237 -10.36 -7.18 13.63
N VAL A 238 -11.03 -8.03 14.40
CA VAL A 238 -10.37 -9.10 15.17
C VAL A 238 -9.66 -10.08 14.23
N ARG A 239 -10.35 -10.54 13.19
CA ARG A 239 -9.81 -11.47 12.17
C ARG A 239 -8.60 -10.91 11.43
N ALA A 240 -8.55 -9.59 11.24
CA ALA A 240 -7.44 -8.90 10.59
C ALA A 240 -6.33 -8.44 11.57
N THR A 241 -6.45 -8.76 12.87
CA THR A 241 -5.55 -8.28 13.92
C THR A 241 -5.53 -6.73 13.98
N ASN A 242 -6.67 -6.07 13.79
CA ASN A 242 -6.77 -4.61 13.57
C ASN A 242 -7.59 -3.90 14.67
N VAL A 243 -7.44 -4.31 15.92
CA VAL A 243 -8.17 -3.71 17.06
C VAL A 243 -7.23 -2.84 17.89
N PHE A 244 -7.53 -1.55 17.95
CA PHE A 244 -6.80 -0.55 18.74
C PHE A 244 -7.44 -0.37 20.11
N TYR A 245 -6.79 0.40 20.98
CA TYR A 245 -7.32 0.75 22.29
C TYR A 245 -8.70 1.42 22.17
N TYR A 246 -9.66 1.06 23.04
CA TYR A 246 -11.08 1.41 22.87
C TYR A 246 -11.35 2.93 22.82
N LEU A 247 -10.55 3.74 23.54
CA LEU A 247 -10.67 5.20 23.54
C LEU A 247 -10.29 5.85 22.21
N THR A 248 -9.58 5.14 21.33
CA THR A 248 -9.22 5.67 20.00
C THR A 248 -10.43 5.75 19.07
N TYR A 249 -11.51 5.02 19.37
CA TYR A 249 -12.69 4.93 18.51
C TYR A 249 -13.74 5.98 18.89
N GLU A 250 -14.31 6.65 17.89
CA GLU A 250 -15.51 7.46 18.07
C GLU A 250 -16.61 6.66 18.80
N GLY A 251 -17.17 7.25 19.85
CA GLY A 251 -18.18 6.63 20.72
C GLY A 251 -17.63 5.61 21.73
N GLY A 252 -16.30 5.44 21.84
CA GLY A 252 -15.67 4.51 22.78
C GLY A 252 -15.88 4.86 24.26
N VAL A 253 -16.15 6.13 24.56
CA VAL A 253 -16.55 6.62 25.88
C VAL A 253 -17.54 7.77 25.73
N ARG A 254 -18.53 7.86 26.63
CA ARG A 254 -19.43 9.01 26.73
C ARG A 254 -18.91 9.93 27.83
N LEU A 255 -18.13 10.95 27.46
CA LEU A 255 -17.50 11.90 28.40
C LEU A 255 -18.53 12.59 29.32
N GLU A 256 -19.75 12.81 28.83
CA GLU A 256 -20.86 13.40 29.59
C GLU A 256 -21.32 12.53 30.77
N GLN A 257 -21.05 11.23 30.70
CA GLN A 257 -21.42 10.26 31.74
C GLN A 257 -20.29 10.04 32.76
N VAL A 258 -19.12 10.65 32.53
CA VAL A 258 -18.00 10.62 33.47
C VAL A 258 -18.20 11.75 34.47
N GLY A 259 -18.76 11.43 35.63
CA GLY A 259 -19.12 12.41 36.67
C GLY A 259 -17.92 13.00 37.41
N ASP A 260 -16.79 12.29 37.46
CA ASP A 260 -15.57 12.77 38.10
C ASP A 260 -14.71 13.61 37.14
N ALA A 261 -14.41 14.85 37.55
CA ALA A 261 -13.69 15.81 36.71
C ALA A 261 -12.24 15.38 36.42
N VAL A 262 -11.58 14.72 37.38
CA VAL A 262 -10.19 14.25 37.22
C VAL A 262 -10.14 13.11 36.21
N THR A 263 -11.03 12.13 36.37
CA THR A 263 -11.17 10.99 35.44
C THR A 263 -11.54 11.48 34.04
N ARG A 264 -12.45 12.45 33.94
CA ARG A 264 -12.81 13.04 32.65
C ARG A 264 -11.62 13.71 31.97
N ALA A 265 -10.86 14.54 32.70
CA ALA A 265 -9.67 15.19 32.16
C ALA A 265 -8.60 14.18 31.71
N ALA A 266 -8.40 13.11 32.48
CA ALA A 266 -7.48 12.03 32.11
C ALA A 266 -7.91 11.30 30.83
N VAL A 267 -9.21 11.02 30.68
CA VAL A 267 -9.77 10.39 29.47
C VAL A 267 -9.66 11.32 28.26
N GLU A 268 -9.95 12.62 28.43
CA GLU A 268 -9.82 13.62 27.38
C GLU A 268 -8.36 13.74 26.90
N GLU A 269 -7.41 13.73 27.82
CA GLU A 269 -5.98 13.76 27.48
C GLU A 269 -5.52 12.46 26.80
N GLN A 270 -6.03 11.31 27.24
CA GLN A 270 -5.74 10.02 26.59
C GLN A 270 -6.26 10.01 25.14
N ILE A 271 -7.48 10.48 24.90
CA ILE A 271 -8.08 10.57 23.57
C ILE A 271 -7.32 11.57 22.68
N ARG A 272 -6.85 12.68 23.26
CA ARG A 272 -6.09 13.69 22.52
C ARG A 272 -4.74 13.13 22.09
N SER A 273 -3.98 12.56 23.00
CA SER A 273 -2.55 12.33 22.82
C SER A 273 -2.18 10.93 22.29
N PHE A 274 -3.05 9.94 22.45
CA PHE A 274 -2.76 8.54 22.10
C PHE A 274 -3.50 8.01 20.87
N GLY A 275 -3.96 8.93 20.02
CA GLY A 275 -4.44 8.66 18.67
C GLY A 275 -5.96 8.49 18.58
N GLN A 276 -6.48 8.91 17.44
CA GLN A 276 -7.90 8.89 17.13
C GLN A 276 -8.10 8.16 15.81
N THR A 277 -8.90 7.10 15.80
CA THR A 277 -9.26 6.34 14.60
C THR A 277 -10.18 7.19 13.72
N PRO A 278 -9.99 7.27 12.39
CA PRO A 278 -10.85 8.07 11.51
C PRO A 278 -12.29 7.57 11.55
N ALA A 279 -13.25 8.43 11.18
CA ALA A 279 -14.63 7.99 11.05
C ALA A 279 -14.76 6.87 10.01
N GLN A 280 -15.56 5.84 10.34
CA GLN A 280 -15.79 4.71 9.45
C GLN A 280 -16.71 5.13 8.29
N LEU A 281 -16.20 5.03 7.06
CA LEU A 281 -16.86 5.48 5.83
C LEU A 281 -17.79 4.42 5.21
N SER A 282 -17.53 3.14 5.44
CA SER A 282 -18.33 2.03 4.91
C SER A 282 -18.38 0.86 5.89
N ALA A 283 -19.51 0.14 5.90
CA ALA A 283 -19.66 -1.14 6.58
C ALA A 283 -19.54 -2.34 5.62
N GLU A 284 -19.40 -2.08 4.32
CA GLU A 284 -19.22 -3.08 3.26
C GLU A 284 -17.78 -3.06 2.74
N PRO A 285 -17.29 -4.18 2.16
CA PRO A 285 -15.99 -4.24 1.51
C PRO A 285 -15.82 -3.13 0.47
N HIS A 286 -14.68 -2.45 0.53
CA HIS A 286 -14.43 -1.35 -0.39
C HIS A 286 -14.22 -1.90 -1.81
N PRO A 287 -14.93 -1.40 -2.84
CA PRO A 287 -14.74 -1.86 -4.20
C PRO A 287 -13.28 -1.71 -4.67
N PRO A 288 -12.73 -2.70 -5.38
CA PRO A 288 -11.38 -2.59 -5.93
C PRO A 288 -11.29 -1.53 -7.02
N ARG A 289 -10.10 -0.93 -7.19
CA ARG A 289 -9.80 -0.12 -8.38
C ARG A 289 -9.85 -1.02 -9.61
N ALA A 290 -10.39 -0.53 -10.73
CA ALA A 290 -10.29 -1.26 -11.97
C ALA A 290 -8.79 -1.37 -12.35
N SER A 291 -8.26 -2.58 -12.31
CA SER A 291 -6.88 -2.89 -12.65
C SER A 291 -6.86 -4.03 -13.65
N PRO A 292 -6.00 -3.97 -14.69
CA PRO A 292 -5.71 -5.10 -15.56
C PRO A 292 -5.35 -6.37 -14.77
N LEU A 293 -4.78 -6.25 -13.57
CA LEU A 293 -4.47 -7.37 -12.68
C LEU A 293 -5.68 -8.15 -12.18
N HIS A 294 -6.79 -7.46 -11.89
CA HIS A 294 -8.04 -8.13 -11.52
C HIS A 294 -8.71 -8.80 -12.71
N LEU A 295 -8.44 -8.31 -13.92
CA LEU A 295 -8.87 -8.93 -15.17
C LEU A 295 -7.98 -10.14 -15.54
N ALA A 296 -6.75 -10.24 -15.00
CA ALA A 296 -5.80 -11.31 -15.25
C ALA A 296 -4.97 -11.70 -14.00
N PRO A 297 -5.53 -12.52 -13.07
CA PRO A 297 -4.91 -12.87 -11.77
C PRO A 297 -3.56 -13.59 -11.82
N LEU A 298 -3.12 -14.03 -13.00
CA LEU A 298 -1.90 -14.84 -13.19
C LEU A 298 -0.66 -14.01 -13.56
N MET A 299 -0.73 -12.67 -13.53
CA MET A 299 0.34 -11.76 -13.95
C MET A 299 1.66 -11.93 -13.18
N PHE A 300 1.62 -12.46 -11.95
CA PHE A 300 2.80 -12.69 -11.09
C PHE A 300 3.04 -14.14 -10.73
N ALA A 301 2.30 -15.08 -11.34
CA ALA A 301 2.64 -16.49 -11.21
C ALA A 301 3.98 -16.74 -11.93
N ALA A 302 4.90 -17.43 -11.27
CA ALA A 302 6.14 -17.86 -11.92
C ALA A 302 5.78 -18.64 -13.20
N PRO A 303 6.33 -18.24 -14.36
CA PRO A 303 5.99 -18.91 -15.61
C PRO A 303 6.53 -20.35 -15.59
N PRO A 304 5.73 -21.36 -15.95
CA PRO A 304 6.28 -22.66 -16.27
C PRO A 304 7.05 -22.54 -17.59
N ASP A 305 8.29 -23.03 -17.60
CA ASP A 305 9.13 -23.14 -18.80
C ASP A 305 8.50 -24.15 -19.76
N ASP A 306 7.77 -23.75 -20.81
CA ASP A 306 7.31 -24.71 -21.82
C ASP A 306 7.13 -24.12 -23.22
N LEU A 307 8.02 -24.52 -24.14
CA LEU A 307 7.72 -24.55 -25.58
C LEU A 307 6.51 -25.47 -25.80
N CYS A 308 5.36 -24.89 -26.10
CA CYS A 308 4.10 -25.65 -26.14
C CYS A 308 3.92 -26.50 -27.41
N LEU A 309 4.41 -26.05 -28.58
CA LEU A 309 4.25 -26.79 -29.84
C LEU A 309 5.14 -26.25 -30.97
N ARG A 310 5.62 -27.14 -31.85
CA ARG A 310 6.29 -26.84 -33.13
C ARG A 310 5.45 -27.35 -34.30
N LEU A 311 5.04 -26.46 -35.20
CA LEU A 311 4.21 -26.80 -36.36
C LEU A 311 5.02 -26.64 -37.66
N LYS A 312 4.95 -27.63 -38.55
CA LYS A 312 5.64 -27.60 -39.85
C LYS A 312 4.77 -26.91 -40.89
N LEU A 313 5.36 -25.99 -41.64
CA LEU A 313 4.65 -25.28 -42.70
C LEU A 313 4.54 -26.12 -43.98
N PRO A 314 3.47 -25.96 -44.78
CA PRO A 314 3.31 -26.66 -46.06
C PRO A 314 4.19 -26.07 -47.18
N SER A 315 4.78 -24.89 -46.97
CA SER A 315 5.67 -24.25 -47.93
C SER A 315 6.95 -23.76 -47.23
N ASN A 316 8.07 -23.82 -47.96
CA ASN A 316 9.34 -23.24 -47.53
C ASN A 316 9.41 -21.71 -47.78
N ALA A 317 8.34 -21.12 -48.35
CA ALA A 317 8.24 -19.68 -48.53
C ALA A 317 8.02 -18.96 -47.19
N ALA A 318 8.62 -17.78 -47.03
CA ALA A 318 8.47 -16.97 -45.83
C ALA A 318 6.99 -16.70 -45.50
N VAL A 319 6.61 -16.81 -44.23
CA VAL A 319 5.28 -16.45 -43.77
C VAL A 319 5.19 -14.94 -43.63
N VAL A 320 4.22 -14.35 -44.31
CA VAL A 320 3.99 -12.91 -44.36
C VAL A 320 2.85 -12.48 -43.44
N HIS A 321 2.00 -13.41 -43.01
CA HIS A 321 0.91 -13.13 -42.08
C HIS A 321 0.60 -14.32 -41.18
N VAL A 322 0.35 -14.04 -39.92
CA VAL A 322 -0.09 -15.01 -38.90
C VAL A 322 -1.27 -14.42 -38.15
N ALA A 323 -2.33 -15.20 -38.00
CA ALA A 323 -3.46 -14.88 -37.13
C ALA A 323 -3.80 -16.11 -36.29
N ALA A 324 -4.12 -15.92 -35.02
CA ALA A 324 -4.51 -17.02 -34.14
C ALA A 324 -5.88 -16.77 -33.54
N ASN A 325 -6.70 -17.82 -33.47
CA ASN A 325 -7.96 -17.80 -32.76
C ASN A 325 -7.95 -18.92 -31.70
N THR A 326 -7.73 -18.52 -30.45
CA THR A 326 -7.45 -19.41 -29.32
C THR A 326 -8.45 -19.24 -28.17
N TYR A 327 -9.64 -18.68 -28.45
CA TYR A 327 -10.67 -18.52 -27.42
C TYR A 327 -10.99 -19.87 -26.74
N PRO A 328 -11.06 -19.93 -25.40
CA PRO A 328 -11.30 -21.17 -24.65
C PRO A 328 -12.61 -21.90 -25.01
N GLN A 329 -13.56 -21.17 -25.60
CA GLN A 329 -14.90 -21.65 -25.95
C GLN A 329 -14.96 -22.31 -27.32
N LEU A 330 -13.87 -22.23 -28.12
CA LEU A 330 -13.83 -22.80 -29.46
C LEU A 330 -13.57 -24.31 -29.40
N PRO A 331 -14.33 -25.12 -30.15
CA PRO A 331 -14.12 -26.57 -30.20
C PRO A 331 -12.76 -26.95 -30.81
N HIS A 332 -12.23 -26.11 -31.71
CA HIS A 332 -10.95 -26.32 -32.39
C HIS A 332 -10.17 -25.00 -32.53
N PRO A 333 -9.31 -24.65 -31.56
CA PRO A 333 -8.41 -23.51 -31.71
C PRO A 333 -7.45 -23.73 -32.87
N ALA A 334 -7.11 -22.66 -33.58
CA ALA A 334 -6.26 -22.73 -34.76
C ALA A 334 -5.43 -21.46 -34.97
N ALA A 335 -4.28 -21.63 -35.61
CA ALA A 335 -3.49 -20.55 -36.18
C ALA A 335 -3.55 -20.62 -37.71
N LEU A 336 -3.78 -19.48 -38.34
CA LEU A 336 -3.74 -19.29 -39.78
C LEU A 336 -2.40 -18.68 -40.15
N THR A 337 -1.80 -19.21 -41.21
CA THR A 337 -0.57 -18.67 -41.81
C THR A 337 -0.79 -18.41 -43.29
N VAL A 338 -0.21 -17.31 -43.78
CA VAL A 338 -0.14 -16.96 -45.20
C VAL A 338 1.33 -16.81 -45.58
N SER A 339 1.78 -17.58 -46.56
CA SER A 339 3.15 -17.46 -47.08
C SER A 339 3.25 -16.46 -48.23
N ALA A 340 4.45 -15.97 -48.51
CA ALA A 340 4.76 -15.13 -49.67
C ALA A 340 4.42 -15.80 -51.01
N ALA A 341 4.40 -17.14 -51.03
CA ALA A 341 3.93 -17.92 -52.18
C ALA A 341 2.39 -18.05 -52.25
N ARG A 342 1.65 -17.25 -51.47
CA ARG A 342 0.18 -17.27 -51.36
C ARG A 342 -0.40 -18.63 -50.92
N ALA A 343 0.40 -19.45 -50.24
CA ALA A 343 -0.10 -20.68 -49.62
C ALA A 343 -0.76 -20.34 -48.28
N PHE A 344 -1.99 -20.82 -48.09
CA PHE A 344 -2.76 -20.68 -46.86
C PHE A 344 -2.73 -22.00 -46.08
N ALA A 345 -2.50 -21.93 -44.77
CA ALA A 345 -2.53 -23.11 -43.91
C ALA A 345 -3.21 -22.81 -42.58
N ALA A 346 -4.13 -23.69 -42.19
CA ALA A 346 -4.77 -23.69 -40.88
C ALA A 346 -4.14 -24.78 -40.02
N HIS A 347 -3.39 -24.37 -39.00
CA HIS A 347 -2.73 -25.27 -38.06
C HIS A 347 -3.64 -25.47 -36.86
N ARG A 348 -4.21 -26.66 -36.75
CA ARG A 348 -5.02 -27.07 -35.61
C ARG A 348 -4.18 -27.91 -34.67
N TRP A 349 -4.38 -27.73 -33.37
CA TRP A 349 -3.72 -28.55 -32.36
C TRP A 349 -4.72 -29.03 -31.30
N ARG A 350 -4.38 -30.16 -30.67
CA ARG A 350 -5.16 -30.76 -29.58
C ARG A 350 -4.67 -30.36 -28.18
N VAL A 351 -3.59 -29.58 -28.10
CA VAL A 351 -3.07 -29.07 -26.82
C VAL A 351 -4.10 -28.10 -26.24
N ARG A 352 -4.46 -28.26 -24.95
CA ARG A 352 -5.25 -27.26 -24.22
C ARG A 352 -4.40 -26.00 -24.10
N ALA A 353 -4.50 -25.12 -25.10
CA ALA A 353 -3.98 -23.77 -25.01
C ALA A 353 -4.71 -23.11 -23.84
N ARG A 354 -3.96 -22.67 -22.83
CA ARG A 354 -4.51 -21.77 -21.82
C ARG A 354 -4.84 -20.45 -22.52
N SER A 355 -5.74 -19.66 -21.95
CA SER A 355 -6.24 -18.39 -22.51
C SER A 355 -5.17 -17.34 -22.90
N ASN A 356 -3.88 -17.63 -22.67
CA ASN A 356 -2.77 -16.70 -22.71
C ASN A 356 -1.69 -17.11 -23.74
N CYS A 357 -1.98 -18.03 -24.68
CA CYS A 357 -1.04 -18.41 -25.73
C CYS A 357 -1.27 -17.56 -27.00
N PHE A 358 -0.25 -16.83 -27.47
CA PHE A 358 -0.18 -16.32 -28.85
C PHE A 358 0.98 -16.94 -29.63
N VAL A 359 0.94 -16.75 -30.95
CA VAL A 359 1.96 -17.21 -31.89
C VAL A 359 2.92 -16.06 -32.15
N THR A 360 4.22 -16.25 -31.92
CA THR A 360 5.18 -15.12 -31.94
C THR A 360 6.21 -15.19 -33.07
N THR A 361 6.65 -16.36 -33.53
CA THR A 361 7.60 -16.42 -34.67
C THR A 361 7.29 -17.47 -35.71
N VAL A 362 7.70 -17.17 -36.94
CA VAL A 362 7.70 -18.10 -38.07
C VAL A 362 9.06 -18.01 -38.75
N ASP A 363 9.84 -19.10 -38.74
CA ASP A 363 10.94 -19.24 -39.70
C ASP A 363 10.36 -19.84 -41.01
N SER A 364 11.17 -19.95 -42.07
CA SER A 364 10.72 -20.48 -43.36
C SER A 364 10.23 -21.94 -43.32
N ARG A 365 10.29 -22.63 -42.17
CA ARG A 365 9.99 -24.05 -42.01
C ARG A 365 9.06 -24.37 -40.83
N PHE A 366 8.99 -23.51 -39.81
CA PHE A 366 8.32 -23.78 -38.55
C PHE A 366 7.61 -22.55 -37.98
N LEU A 367 6.43 -22.81 -37.40
CA LEU A 367 5.71 -21.87 -36.55
C LEU A 367 5.99 -22.23 -35.09
N ILE A 368 6.48 -21.25 -34.32
CA ILE A 368 6.73 -21.36 -32.88
C ILE A 368 5.60 -20.63 -32.15
N ALA A 369 4.80 -21.39 -31.39
CA ALA A 369 3.79 -20.86 -30.50
C ALA A 369 4.37 -20.66 -29.09
N ALA A 370 4.60 -19.40 -28.70
CA ALA A 370 5.00 -18.98 -27.36
C ALA A 370 4.66 -17.49 -27.17
N GLY A 371 4.25 -17.06 -25.97
CA GLY A 371 4.22 -15.62 -25.67
C GLY A 371 3.41 -15.15 -24.45
N PHE A 372 3.85 -14.02 -23.88
CA PHE A 372 3.38 -13.29 -22.70
C PHE A 372 2.63 -11.98 -23.03
N TRP A 373 1.70 -11.54 -22.17
CA TRP A 373 0.77 -10.42 -22.42
C TRP A 373 1.40 -9.03 -22.69
N ASP A 374 2.71 -8.88 -22.49
CA ASP A 374 3.47 -7.63 -22.64
C ASP A 374 4.16 -7.47 -24.01
N ASN A 375 3.88 -8.36 -24.98
CA ASN A 375 4.57 -8.43 -26.27
C ASN A 375 6.10 -8.67 -26.15
N SER A 376 6.60 -9.12 -25.00
CA SER A 376 8.04 -9.39 -24.84
C SER A 376 8.44 -10.76 -25.39
N PHE A 377 9.66 -10.82 -25.92
CA PHE A 377 10.34 -12.06 -26.31
C PHE A 377 11.60 -12.21 -25.45
N ARG A 378 11.72 -13.34 -24.75
CA ARG A 378 12.90 -13.64 -23.92
C ARG A 378 13.52 -14.94 -24.42
N LEU A 379 14.71 -14.83 -25.01
CA LEU A 379 15.56 -15.97 -25.38
C LEU A 379 16.52 -16.26 -24.22
N ARG A 380 16.78 -17.53 -23.95
CA ARG A 380 18.02 -17.97 -23.31
C ARG A 380 18.94 -18.53 -24.37
#